data_AF-A0A1V9VA29-F1
#
_entry.id   AF-A0A1V9VA29-F1
#
_cell.length_a   1.000
_cell.length_b   1.000
_cell.length_c   1.000
_cell.angle_alpha   90.00
_cell.angle_beta   90.00
_cell.angle_gamma   90.00
#
_symmetry.space_group_name_H-M   'P 1'
#
loop_
_entity.id
_entity.type
_entity.pdbx_description
1 polymer ?
#
loop_
_entity_poly.entity_id
_entity_poly.type
_entity_poly.pdbx_seq_one_letter_code
_entity_poly.pdbx_strand_id
1 'polypeptide(L)'
;MQKLHNYIENINRLFVTGNAREHSYRGDLQDLLNKIIDDKDIVVTNEPARIVNVGAPDYSITKKDIPIGYIEAKDINKPLNSKDYTEQFDRYKNALDNLIITDYMDFWFYKSGELTNKIKIAKIEDNKIVALEENFLLFINNIKSFTTQISQTITSPSKLAKMMAGKARLLQNVIERAIISEDESDANNSLREQLEVFKATLIHDITPESFADIYA
;
A
#
# COMPACT_ATOMS: atom_id res chain seq x y z
N MET A 1 21.20 3.07 -16.60
CA MET A 1 20.74 2.06 -17.58
C MET A 1 21.20 0.66 -17.18
N GLN A 2 22.50 0.39 -16.98
CA GLN A 2 23.01 -0.94 -16.60
C GLN A 2 22.24 -1.64 -15.46
N LYS A 3 21.88 -0.91 -14.39
CA LYS A 3 21.11 -1.47 -13.27
C LYS A 3 19.75 -2.06 -13.66
N LEU A 4 19.07 -1.50 -14.67
CA LEU A 4 17.81 -2.05 -15.18
C LEU A 4 18.05 -3.30 -16.04
N HIS A 5 19.09 -3.32 -16.86
CA HIS A 5 19.45 -4.53 -17.61
C HIS A 5 19.74 -5.69 -16.67
N ASN A 6 20.55 -5.47 -15.63
CA ASN A 6 20.86 -6.49 -14.64
C ASN A 6 19.60 -6.97 -13.90
N TYR A 7 18.69 -6.05 -13.56
CA TYR A 7 17.40 -6.41 -12.96
C TYR A 7 16.57 -7.30 -13.89
N ILE A 8 16.41 -6.91 -15.16
CA ILE A 8 15.63 -7.67 -16.15
C ILE A 8 16.26 -9.05 -16.39
N GLU A 9 17.59 -9.13 -16.44
CA GLU A 9 18.30 -10.40 -16.57
C GLU A 9 18.05 -11.32 -15.37
N ASN A 10 18.09 -10.77 -14.14
CA ASN A 10 17.83 -11.54 -12.93
C ASN A 10 16.39 -12.08 -12.88
N ILE A 11 15.38 -11.23 -13.10
CA ILE A 11 13.99 -11.68 -13.10
C ILE A 11 13.71 -12.64 -14.26
N ASN A 12 14.36 -12.47 -15.42
CA ASN A 12 14.26 -13.40 -16.54
C ASN A 12 14.86 -14.77 -16.18
N ARG A 13 16.02 -14.80 -15.52
CA ARG A 13 16.65 -16.04 -15.06
C ARG A 13 15.71 -16.82 -14.16
N LEU A 14 15.05 -16.15 -13.22
CA LEU A 14 14.04 -16.76 -12.34
C LEU A 14 12.81 -17.20 -13.14
N PHE A 15 12.29 -16.35 -14.01
CA PHE A 15 11.09 -16.62 -14.81
C PHE A 15 11.24 -17.89 -15.68
N VAL A 16 12.37 -18.03 -16.38
CA VAL A 16 12.63 -19.16 -17.28
C VAL A 16 12.74 -20.50 -16.54
N THR A 17 13.03 -20.50 -15.23
CA THR A 17 13.03 -21.74 -14.44
C THR A 17 11.63 -22.37 -14.29
N GLY A 18 10.57 -21.57 -14.43
CA GLY A 18 9.18 -22.00 -14.28
C GLY A 18 8.74 -22.35 -12.85
N ASN A 19 9.62 -22.25 -11.84
CA ASN A 19 9.29 -22.51 -10.43
C ASN A 19 9.25 -21.26 -9.55
N ALA A 20 9.70 -20.12 -10.08
CA ALA A 20 9.66 -18.83 -9.41
C ALA A 20 8.20 -18.40 -9.17
N ARG A 21 7.96 -17.80 -8.00
CA ARG A 21 6.68 -17.23 -7.58
C ARG A 21 6.88 -15.77 -7.22
N GLU A 22 5.79 -15.10 -6.89
CA GLU A 22 5.79 -13.68 -6.55
C GLU A 22 6.91 -13.27 -5.57
N HIS A 23 7.16 -14.05 -4.51
CA HIS A 23 8.18 -13.73 -3.51
C HIS A 23 9.61 -13.84 -4.07
N SER A 24 9.85 -14.67 -5.09
CA SER A 24 11.18 -14.87 -5.68
C SER A 24 11.77 -13.61 -6.31
N TYR A 25 10.93 -12.70 -6.80
CA TYR A 25 11.36 -11.47 -7.46
C TYR A 25 11.55 -10.30 -6.49
N ARG A 26 11.21 -10.48 -5.20
CA ARG A 26 11.12 -9.36 -4.27
C ARG A 26 12.46 -8.70 -3.96
N GLY A 27 13.48 -9.54 -3.74
CA GLY A 27 14.84 -9.08 -3.51
C GLY A 27 15.41 -8.28 -4.70
N ASP A 28 15.19 -8.76 -5.92
CA ASP A 28 15.65 -8.08 -7.14
C ASP A 28 15.02 -6.68 -7.30
N LEU A 29 13.71 -6.55 -7.00
CA LEU A 29 13.04 -5.25 -7.05
C LEU A 29 13.52 -4.31 -5.94
N GLN A 30 13.68 -4.82 -4.71
CA GLN A 30 14.22 -4.02 -3.59
C GLN A 30 15.62 -3.47 -3.93
N ASP A 31 16.49 -4.33 -4.46
CA ASP A 31 17.83 -3.94 -4.90
C ASP A 31 17.81 -2.90 -6.02
N LEU A 32 16.93 -3.07 -7.01
CA LEU A 32 16.76 -2.10 -8.08
C LEU A 32 16.34 -0.73 -7.54
N LEU A 33 15.33 -0.70 -6.66
CA LEU A 33 14.81 0.53 -6.09
C LEU A 33 15.89 1.25 -5.28
N ASN A 34 16.61 0.54 -4.40
CA ASN A 34 17.73 1.11 -3.64
C ASN A 34 18.80 1.73 -4.56
N LYS A 35 19.16 1.04 -5.65
CA LYS A 35 20.12 1.55 -6.67
C LYS A 35 19.57 2.73 -7.48
N ILE A 36 18.25 2.87 -7.64
CA ILE A 36 17.64 4.00 -8.36
C ILE A 36 17.56 5.23 -7.48
N ILE A 37 17.13 5.04 -6.23
CA ILE A 37 16.91 6.08 -5.24
C ILE A 37 18.25 6.70 -4.82
N ASP A 38 19.23 5.86 -4.46
CA ASP A 38 20.58 6.28 -4.09
C ASP A 38 20.60 7.42 -3.04
N ASP A 39 19.71 7.32 -2.05
CA ASP A 39 19.59 8.24 -0.92
C ASP A 39 19.69 7.42 0.38
N LYS A 40 20.69 7.72 1.21
CA LYS A 40 20.96 6.99 2.46
C LYS A 40 19.87 7.21 3.51
N ASP A 41 19.10 8.29 3.40
CA ASP A 41 17.99 8.58 4.30
C ASP A 41 16.73 7.79 3.94
N ILE A 42 16.70 7.13 2.77
CA ILE A 42 15.54 6.40 2.24
C ILE A 42 15.79 4.90 2.33
N VAL A 43 14.87 4.19 2.96
CA VAL A 43 14.91 2.75 3.15
C VAL A 43 13.73 2.10 2.44
N VAL A 44 14.01 1.17 1.53
CA VAL A 44 13.03 0.27 0.92
C VAL A 44 13.01 -1.02 1.73
N THR A 45 11.87 -1.29 2.38
CA THR A 45 11.66 -2.48 3.21
C THR A 45 10.69 -3.41 2.51
N ASN A 46 11.09 -4.64 2.24
CA ASN A 46 10.18 -5.72 1.86
C ASN A 46 9.51 -6.31 3.11
N GLU A 47 8.25 -6.71 3.00
CA GLU A 47 7.44 -7.27 4.11
C GLU A 47 7.42 -6.34 5.34
N PRO A 48 6.98 -5.08 5.16
CA PRO A 48 6.85 -4.16 6.27
C PRO A 48 5.80 -4.64 7.29
N ALA A 49 5.87 -4.08 8.50
CA ALA A 49 4.84 -4.29 9.50
C ALA A 49 3.45 -3.93 8.94
N ARG A 50 2.45 -4.75 9.27
CA ARG A 50 1.08 -4.61 8.78
C ARG A 50 0.50 -3.26 9.23
N ILE A 51 -0.10 -2.55 8.29
CA ILE A 51 -0.81 -1.29 8.55
C ILE A 51 -2.22 -1.64 8.99
N VAL A 52 -2.59 -1.20 10.21
CA VAL A 52 -3.91 -1.41 10.80
C VAL A 52 -4.99 -0.88 9.84
N ASN A 53 -6.04 -1.68 9.59
CA ASN A 53 -7.17 -1.41 8.70
C ASN A 53 -6.87 -1.24 7.19
N VAL A 54 -5.60 -1.33 6.76
CA VAL A 54 -5.23 -1.25 5.34
C VAL A 54 -4.75 -2.60 4.82
N GLY A 55 -3.87 -3.28 5.58
CA GLY A 55 -3.21 -4.50 5.15
C GLY A 55 -1.68 -4.35 5.19
N ALA A 56 -0.97 -5.28 4.57
CA ALA A 56 0.48 -5.22 4.42
C ALA A 56 0.79 -5.11 2.92
N PRO A 57 1.10 -3.91 2.41
CA PRO A 57 1.72 -3.78 1.10
C PRO A 57 3.05 -4.56 1.08
N ASP A 58 3.44 -5.09 -0.07
CA ASP A 58 4.67 -5.89 -0.17
C ASP A 58 5.94 -5.10 0.14
N TYR A 59 5.94 -3.79 -0.11
CA TYR A 59 7.04 -2.90 0.24
C TYR A 59 6.56 -1.61 0.88
N SER A 60 7.34 -1.13 1.83
CA SER A 60 7.28 0.26 2.29
C SER A 60 8.56 1.00 1.89
N ILE A 61 8.40 2.27 1.52
CA ILE A 61 9.50 3.20 1.35
C ILE A 61 9.37 4.26 2.44
N THR A 62 10.42 4.36 3.27
CA THR A 62 10.47 5.31 4.38
C THR A 62 11.64 6.26 4.19
N LYS A 63 11.49 7.51 4.61
CA LYS A 63 12.58 8.48 4.71
C LYS A 63 12.71 8.93 6.15
N LYS A 64 13.82 8.63 6.83
CA LYS A 64 14.01 8.90 8.26
C LYS A 64 12.80 8.44 9.11
N ASP A 65 12.42 7.18 8.93
CA ASP A 65 11.27 6.52 9.59
C ASP A 65 9.87 7.05 9.22
N ILE A 66 9.77 8.03 8.31
CA ILE A 66 8.49 8.54 7.80
C ILE A 66 8.11 7.78 6.53
N PRO A 67 6.95 7.09 6.47
CA PRO A 67 6.49 6.45 5.24
C PRO A 67 6.20 7.49 4.14
N ILE A 68 6.85 7.34 3.00
CA ILE A 68 6.70 8.21 1.83
C ILE A 68 6.04 7.51 0.64
N GLY A 69 5.94 6.18 0.66
CA GLY A 69 5.21 5.44 -0.35
C GLY A 69 5.20 3.94 -0.10
N TYR A 70 4.37 3.24 -0.86
CA TYR A 70 4.19 1.80 -0.75
C TYR A 70 4.17 1.17 -2.15
N ILE A 71 4.51 -0.11 -2.21
CA ILE A 71 4.46 -0.89 -3.44
C ILE A 71 3.73 -2.20 -3.15
N GLU A 72 2.76 -2.53 -4.00
CA GLU A 72 2.11 -3.83 -4.05
C GLU A 72 2.53 -4.52 -5.34
N ALA A 73 3.04 -5.74 -5.23
CA ALA A 73 3.48 -6.55 -6.36
C ALA A 73 2.53 -7.72 -6.59
N LYS A 74 2.51 -8.21 -7.83
CA LYS A 74 1.88 -9.47 -8.23
C LYS A 74 2.87 -10.30 -9.02
N ASP A 75 2.61 -11.61 -9.06
CA ASP A 75 3.44 -12.53 -9.82
C ASP A 75 3.50 -12.15 -11.31
N ILE A 76 4.61 -12.49 -11.95
CA ILE A 76 4.78 -12.27 -13.39
C ILE A 76 3.69 -13.07 -14.14
N ASN A 77 3.14 -12.51 -15.22
CA ASN A 77 1.96 -13.02 -15.95
C ASN A 77 0.61 -12.92 -15.20
N LYS A 78 0.55 -12.27 -14.03
CA LYS A 78 -0.73 -11.94 -13.39
C LYS A 78 -1.15 -10.52 -13.78
N PRO A 79 -2.24 -10.35 -14.55
CA PRO A 79 -2.64 -9.04 -15.05
C PRO A 79 -3.09 -8.12 -13.90
N LEU A 80 -2.51 -6.92 -13.84
CA LEU A 80 -2.81 -5.92 -12.81
C LEU A 80 -4.25 -5.37 -12.86
N ASN A 81 -5.00 -5.63 -13.94
CA ASN A 81 -6.43 -5.34 -14.04
C ASN A 81 -7.33 -6.55 -13.76
N SER A 82 -6.81 -7.64 -13.19
CA SER A 82 -7.66 -8.77 -12.80
C SER A 82 -8.71 -8.34 -11.78
N LYS A 83 -9.93 -8.87 -11.93
CA LYS A 83 -11.02 -8.64 -10.97
C LYS A 83 -10.70 -9.15 -9.58
N ASP A 84 -9.82 -10.15 -9.49
CA ASP A 84 -9.38 -10.77 -8.23
C ASP A 84 -8.65 -9.77 -7.32
N TYR A 85 -8.11 -8.69 -7.89
CA TYR A 85 -7.33 -7.70 -7.15
C TYR A 85 -8.08 -6.40 -6.89
N THR A 86 -9.29 -6.22 -7.45
CA THR A 86 -10.03 -4.95 -7.40
C THR A 86 -10.25 -4.48 -5.97
N GLU A 87 -10.77 -5.35 -5.10
CA GLU A 87 -11.06 -4.98 -3.70
C GLU A 87 -9.78 -4.60 -2.92
N GLN A 88 -8.71 -5.38 -3.10
CA GLN A 88 -7.42 -5.11 -2.46
C GLN A 88 -6.83 -3.78 -2.96
N PHE A 89 -6.82 -3.56 -4.27
CA PHE A 89 -6.27 -2.36 -4.88
C PHE A 89 -7.11 -1.13 -4.55
N ASP A 90 -8.43 -1.23 -4.52
CA ASP A 90 -9.31 -0.13 -4.11
C ASP A 90 -9.05 0.26 -2.66
N ARG A 91 -8.91 -0.72 -1.76
CA ARG A 91 -8.54 -0.46 -0.36
C ARG A 91 -7.19 0.27 -0.26
N TYR A 92 -6.17 -0.16 -1.01
CA TYR A 92 -4.86 0.49 -0.98
C TYR A 92 -4.86 1.88 -1.63
N LYS A 93 -5.50 2.06 -2.79
CA LYS A 93 -5.63 3.36 -3.46
C LYS A 93 -6.34 4.40 -2.58
N ASN A 94 -7.33 3.97 -1.80
CA ASN A 94 -8.08 4.86 -0.90
C ASN A 94 -7.31 5.20 0.39
N ALA A 95 -6.48 4.28 0.88
CA ALA A 95 -5.77 4.45 2.15
C ALA A 95 -4.35 5.02 2.02
N LEU A 96 -3.69 4.80 0.88
CA LEU A 96 -2.28 5.11 0.67
C LEU A 96 -2.12 6.25 -0.32
N ASP A 97 -1.52 7.34 0.14
CA ASP A 97 -1.37 8.57 -0.64
C ASP A 97 -0.41 8.43 -1.83
N ASN A 98 0.54 7.51 -1.77
CA ASN A 98 1.57 7.30 -2.78
C ASN A 98 1.82 5.79 -2.91
N LEU A 99 1.37 5.21 -4.02
CA LEU A 99 1.31 3.76 -4.21
C LEU A 99 1.82 3.39 -5.61
N ILE A 100 2.57 2.30 -5.70
CA ILE A 100 2.90 1.64 -6.97
C ILE A 100 2.27 0.25 -6.96
N ILE A 101 1.63 -0.12 -8.06
CA ILE A 101 1.17 -1.49 -8.31
C ILE A 101 2.00 -2.05 -9.47
N THR A 102 2.56 -3.25 -9.31
CA THR A 102 3.46 -3.83 -10.33
C THR A 102 3.37 -5.33 -10.46
N ASP A 103 3.67 -5.85 -11.66
CA ASP A 103 3.92 -7.27 -11.93
C ASP A 103 5.42 -7.53 -12.18
N TYR A 104 6.29 -6.68 -11.61
CA TYR A 104 7.74 -6.61 -11.82
C TYR A 104 8.20 -6.09 -13.20
N MET A 105 7.28 -5.90 -14.16
CA MET A 105 7.59 -5.40 -15.51
C MET A 105 6.81 -4.13 -15.88
N ASP A 106 5.54 -4.06 -15.48
CA ASP A 106 4.65 -2.91 -15.62
C ASP A 106 4.46 -2.26 -14.24
N PHE A 107 4.52 -0.93 -14.19
CA PHE A 107 4.51 -0.14 -12.98
C PHE A 107 3.44 0.93 -13.09
N TRP A 108 2.39 0.82 -12.27
CA TRP A 108 1.28 1.75 -12.23
C TRP A 108 1.42 2.64 -11.00
N PHE A 109 1.64 3.92 -11.24
CA PHE A 109 1.84 4.93 -10.21
C PHE A 109 0.51 5.55 -9.83
N TYR A 110 0.20 5.52 -8.54
CA TYR A 110 -0.99 6.11 -7.96
C TYR A 110 -0.62 7.19 -6.96
N LYS A 111 -1.36 8.30 -7.02
CA LYS A 111 -1.24 9.41 -6.08
C LYS A 111 -2.61 9.83 -5.60
N SER A 112 -2.83 9.77 -4.28
CA SER A 112 -4.11 10.11 -3.65
C SER A 112 -5.30 9.38 -4.31
N GLY A 113 -5.10 8.09 -4.64
CA GLY A 113 -6.08 7.24 -5.32
C GLY A 113 -6.14 7.36 -6.85
N GLU A 114 -5.53 8.39 -7.44
CA GLU A 114 -5.56 8.63 -8.88
C GLU A 114 -4.35 8.02 -9.59
N LEU A 115 -4.59 7.34 -10.71
CA LEU A 115 -3.53 6.81 -11.57
C LEU A 115 -2.83 7.97 -12.28
N THR A 116 -1.53 8.15 -12.01
CA THR A 116 -0.74 9.23 -12.61
C THR A 116 0.03 8.77 -13.83
N ASN A 117 0.66 7.60 -13.78
CA ASN A 117 1.49 7.05 -14.86
C ASN A 117 1.41 5.53 -14.92
N LYS A 118 1.60 4.97 -16.12
CA LYS A 118 1.87 3.55 -16.36
C LYS A 118 3.16 3.42 -17.14
N ILE A 119 4.10 2.63 -16.64
CA ILE A 119 5.43 2.50 -17.25
C ILE A 119 5.80 1.03 -17.30
N LYS A 120 5.97 0.53 -18.52
CA LYS A 120 6.38 -0.84 -18.78
C LYS A 120 7.86 -0.88 -19.15
N ILE A 121 8.69 -1.50 -18.33
CA ILE A 121 10.14 -1.60 -18.56
C ILE A 121 10.55 -2.92 -19.20
N ALA A 122 9.65 -3.90 -19.24
CA ALA A 122 9.91 -5.18 -19.87
C ALA A 122 8.63 -5.81 -20.42
N LYS A 123 8.76 -6.74 -21.35
CA LYS A 123 7.67 -7.55 -21.88
C LYS A 123 8.11 -9.01 -22.00
N ILE A 124 7.15 -9.91 -22.07
CA ILE A 124 7.43 -11.32 -22.36
C ILE A 124 7.34 -11.54 -23.86
N GLU A 125 8.41 -12.05 -24.44
CA GLU A 125 8.50 -12.50 -25.84
C GLU A 125 9.18 -13.87 -25.86
N ASP A 126 8.59 -14.83 -26.60
CA ASP A 126 9.11 -16.21 -26.70
C ASP A 126 9.44 -16.85 -25.34
N ASN A 127 8.56 -16.65 -24.36
CA ASN A 127 8.70 -17.15 -22.99
C ASN A 127 9.98 -16.66 -22.27
N LYS A 128 10.46 -15.47 -22.64
CA LYS A 128 11.56 -14.74 -21.99
C LYS A 128 11.14 -13.31 -21.71
N ILE A 129 11.68 -12.73 -20.65
CA ILE A 129 11.50 -11.32 -20.33
C ILE A 129 12.55 -10.52 -21.11
N VAL A 130 12.08 -9.59 -21.94
CA VAL A 130 12.88 -8.71 -22.80
C VAL A 130 12.68 -7.26 -22.37
N ALA A 131 13.77 -6.49 -22.37
CA ALA A 131 13.78 -5.10 -21.98
C ALA A 131 13.03 -4.18 -22.98
N LEU A 132 12.38 -3.15 -22.44
CA LEU A 132 11.85 -1.99 -23.17
C LEU A 132 12.68 -0.76 -22.77
N GLU A 133 13.86 -0.65 -23.37
CA GLU A 133 14.87 0.36 -23.01
C GLU A 133 14.37 1.79 -23.17
N GLU A 134 13.45 2.03 -24.11
CA GLU A 134 12.82 3.32 -24.36
C GLU A 134 12.14 3.91 -23.11
N ASN A 135 11.69 3.05 -22.19
CA ASN A 135 10.96 3.45 -20.99
C ASN A 135 11.86 3.57 -19.75
N PHE A 136 13.14 3.18 -19.83
CA PHE A 136 14.02 3.13 -18.65
C PHE A 136 14.26 4.52 -18.03
N LEU A 137 14.49 5.52 -18.87
CA LEU A 137 14.72 6.89 -18.37
C LEU A 137 13.46 7.43 -17.69
N LEU A 138 12.30 7.19 -18.30
CA LEU A 138 11.01 7.59 -17.74
C LEU A 138 10.75 6.88 -16.40
N PHE A 139 11.03 5.58 -16.31
CA PHE A 139 10.91 4.80 -15.09
C PHE A 139 11.80 5.34 -13.97
N ILE A 140 13.09 5.56 -14.24
CA ILE A 140 14.05 6.11 -13.26
C ILE A 140 13.56 7.46 -12.73
N ASN A 141 13.11 8.34 -13.61
CA ASN A 141 12.62 9.66 -13.23
C ASN A 141 11.34 9.58 -12.39
N ASN A 142 10.45 8.64 -12.68
CA ASN A 142 9.23 8.43 -11.90
C ASN A 142 9.52 7.84 -10.52
N ILE A 143 10.43 6.88 -10.39
CA ILE A 143 10.85 6.37 -9.06
C ILE A 143 11.52 7.47 -8.23
N LYS A 144 12.37 8.30 -8.85
CA LYS A 144 12.96 9.45 -8.16
C LYS A 144 11.91 10.47 -7.75
N SER A 145 10.94 10.77 -8.63
CA SER A 145 9.82 11.67 -8.31
C SER A 145 8.94 11.10 -7.19
N PHE A 146 8.69 9.79 -7.22
CA PHE A 146 7.94 9.05 -6.21
C PHE A 146 8.57 9.18 -4.82
N THR A 147 9.90 9.23 -4.74
CA THR A 147 10.66 9.23 -3.47
C THR A 147 11.13 10.61 -3.00
N THR A 148 11.26 11.58 -3.89
CA THR A 148 11.53 12.99 -3.56
C THR A 148 10.28 13.74 -3.11
N GLN A 149 9.11 13.21 -3.46
CA GLN A 149 7.86 13.65 -2.91
C GLN A 149 7.83 13.27 -1.43
N ILE A 150 8.32 14.17 -0.58
CA ILE A 150 7.85 14.24 0.80
C ILE A 150 6.34 14.30 0.67
N SER A 151 5.62 13.28 1.13
CA SER A 151 4.18 13.37 1.40
C SER A 151 4.01 14.73 2.05
N GLN A 152 3.52 15.73 1.30
CA GLN A 152 3.51 17.10 1.78
C GLN A 152 2.92 17.01 3.18
N THR A 153 3.65 17.47 4.20
CA THR A 153 3.12 17.66 5.55
C THR A 153 1.73 18.22 5.33
N ILE A 154 0.65 17.50 5.66
CA ILE A 154 -0.65 17.72 5.03
C ILE A 154 -1.00 19.21 5.09
N THR A 155 -0.75 19.94 4.00
CA THR A 155 -0.78 21.41 3.99
C THR A 155 -2.18 21.91 3.66
N SER A 156 -3.04 20.99 3.20
CA SER A 156 -4.44 21.23 2.96
C SER A 156 -5.26 20.71 4.15
N PRO A 157 -5.83 21.62 4.97
CA PRO A 157 -6.79 21.26 6.00
C PRO A 157 -7.93 20.37 5.47
N SER A 158 -8.35 20.57 4.21
CA SER A 158 -9.39 19.75 3.57
C SER A 158 -8.94 18.31 3.32
N LYS A 159 -7.69 18.11 2.87
CA LYS A 159 -7.14 16.77 2.68
C LYS A 159 -6.96 16.05 4.01
N LEU A 160 -6.46 16.76 5.03
CA LEU A 160 -6.36 16.23 6.40
C LEU A 160 -7.74 15.82 6.91
N ALA A 161 -8.74 16.71 6.79
CA ALA A 161 -10.10 16.43 7.23
C ALA A 161 -10.70 15.21 6.54
N LYS A 162 -10.51 15.03 5.23
CA LYS A 162 -10.96 13.82 4.52
C LYS A 162 -10.29 12.56 5.03
N MET A 163 -8.98 12.60 5.28
CA MET A 163 -8.25 11.46 5.83
C MET A 163 -8.66 11.15 7.27
N MET A 164 -8.83 12.17 8.11
CA MET A 164 -9.33 12.04 9.48
C MET A 164 -10.75 11.47 9.48
N ALA A 165 -11.64 11.95 8.62
CA ALA A 165 -12.98 11.38 8.47
C ALA A 165 -12.93 9.91 8.03
N GLY A 166 -12.02 9.54 7.13
CA GLY A 166 -11.80 8.14 6.77
C GLY A 166 -11.33 7.28 7.95
N LYS A 167 -10.38 7.78 8.75
CA LYS A 167 -9.87 7.08 9.94
C LYS A 167 -10.91 6.98 11.05
N ALA A 168 -11.65 8.06 11.32
CA ALA A 168 -12.75 8.09 12.28
C ALA A 168 -13.82 7.08 11.88
N ARG A 169 -14.26 7.05 10.62
CA ARG A 169 -15.20 6.02 10.13
C ARG A 169 -14.68 4.60 10.33
N LEU A 170 -13.40 4.35 10.08
CA LEU A 170 -12.81 3.03 10.34
C LEU A 170 -12.83 2.69 11.83
N LEU A 171 -12.47 3.63 12.70
CA LEU A 171 -12.48 3.45 14.15
C LEU A 171 -13.90 3.22 14.69
N GLN A 172 -14.87 4.02 14.24
CA GLN A 172 -16.29 3.85 14.51
C GLN A 172 -16.74 2.42 14.18
N ASN A 173 -16.46 1.94 12.96
CA ASN A 173 -16.81 0.58 12.55
C ASN A 173 -16.17 -0.50 13.43
N VAL A 174 -14.93 -0.29 13.89
CA VAL A 174 -14.24 -1.25 14.77
C VAL A 174 -14.88 -1.27 16.15
N ILE A 175 -15.17 -0.11 16.74
CA ILE A 175 -15.78 0.01 18.07
C ILE A 175 -17.21 -0.55 18.04
N GLU A 176 -18.00 -0.20 17.03
CA GLU A 176 -19.36 -0.69 16.87
C GLU A 176 -19.40 -2.22 16.79
N ARG A 177 -18.54 -2.81 15.95
CA ARG A 177 -18.44 -4.28 15.83
C ARG A 177 -17.97 -4.93 17.13
N ALA A 178 -17.01 -4.34 17.83
CA ALA A 178 -16.54 -4.85 19.11
C ALA A 178 -17.68 -4.93 20.13
N ILE A 179 -18.52 -3.89 20.20
CA ILE A 179 -19.69 -3.84 21.09
C ILE A 179 -20.75 -4.86 20.70
N ILE A 180 -21.08 -4.96 19.40
CA ILE A 180 -22.15 -5.83 18.88
C ILE A 180 -21.74 -7.32 18.86
N SER A 181 -20.43 -7.61 18.81
CA SER A 181 -19.94 -9.00 18.77
C SER A 181 -20.44 -9.82 19.97
N GLU A 182 -20.49 -11.14 19.85
CA GLU A 182 -20.74 -12.06 20.98
C GLU A 182 -19.44 -12.49 21.68
N ASP A 183 -18.30 -11.93 21.26
CA ASP A 183 -16.99 -12.22 21.84
C ASP A 183 -16.86 -11.55 23.22
N GLU A 184 -16.68 -12.37 24.25
CA GLU A 184 -16.53 -11.99 25.66
C GLU A 184 -15.08 -11.66 26.06
N SER A 185 -14.22 -11.29 25.11
CA SER A 185 -12.91 -10.75 25.46
C SER A 185 -13.02 -9.55 26.41
N ASP A 186 -12.06 -9.42 27.33
CA ASP A 186 -12.03 -8.34 28.34
C ASP A 186 -12.12 -6.95 27.68
N ALA A 187 -11.52 -6.78 26.50
CA ALA A 187 -11.56 -5.52 25.75
C ALA A 187 -12.97 -5.18 25.24
N ASN A 188 -13.71 -6.16 24.71
CA ASN A 188 -15.07 -5.95 24.21
C ASN A 188 -16.05 -5.74 25.37
N ASN A 189 -15.91 -6.51 26.45
CA ASN A 189 -16.73 -6.34 27.65
C ASN A 189 -16.55 -4.94 28.26
N SER A 190 -15.31 -4.45 28.33
CA SER A 190 -15.05 -3.08 28.80
C SER A 190 -15.74 -2.01 27.93
N LEU A 191 -15.75 -2.17 26.60
CA LEU A 191 -16.45 -1.24 25.70
C LEU A 191 -17.97 -1.28 25.89
N ARG A 192 -18.55 -2.46 26.13
CA ARG A 192 -19.99 -2.61 26.43
C ARG A 192 -20.34 -1.97 27.77
N GLU A 193 -19.53 -2.16 28.80
CA GLU A 193 -19.71 -1.49 30.09
C GLU A 193 -19.65 0.04 29.95
N GLN A 194 -18.69 0.56 29.17
CA GLN A 194 -18.60 1.98 28.90
C GLN A 194 -19.85 2.51 28.17
N LEU A 195 -20.39 1.76 27.20
CA LEU A 195 -21.66 2.10 26.54
C LEU A 195 -22.81 2.19 27.56
N GLU A 196 -22.95 1.20 28.44
CA GLU A 196 -24.02 1.19 29.45
C GLU A 196 -23.89 2.34 30.45
N VAL A 197 -22.66 2.65 30.88
CA VAL A 197 -22.40 3.82 31.74
C VAL A 197 -22.77 5.11 31.01
N PHE A 198 -22.37 5.24 29.73
CA PHE A 198 -22.69 6.42 28.91
C PHE A 198 -24.20 6.58 28.71
N LYS A 199 -24.90 5.46 28.52
CA LYS A 199 -26.35 5.41 28.42
C LYS A 199 -27.05 5.81 29.72
N ALA A 200 -26.55 5.35 30.86
CA ALA A 200 -27.12 5.66 32.16
C ALA A 200 -26.88 7.11 32.61
N THR A 201 -25.80 7.75 32.17
CA THR A 201 -25.34 9.04 32.71
C THR A 201 -25.51 10.22 31.76
N LEU A 202 -25.40 10.01 30.45
CA LEU A 202 -25.30 11.10 29.46
C LEU A 202 -26.43 11.07 28.44
N ILE A 203 -26.60 9.95 27.71
CA ILE A 203 -27.55 9.86 26.59
C ILE A 203 -28.32 8.53 26.66
N HIS A 204 -29.54 8.56 27.20
CA HIS A 204 -30.32 7.36 27.51
C HIS A 204 -30.66 6.46 26.30
N ASP A 205 -30.83 7.07 25.13
CA ASP A 205 -31.25 6.37 23.91
C ASP A 205 -30.08 6.13 22.93
N ILE A 206 -28.83 6.19 23.41
CA ILE A 206 -27.65 6.02 22.55
C ILE A 206 -27.56 4.59 22.01
N THR A 207 -27.28 4.48 20.70
CA THR A 207 -27.04 3.20 20.00
C THR A 207 -25.55 2.86 19.96
N PRO A 208 -25.16 1.59 19.78
CA PRO A 208 -23.75 1.22 19.56
C PRO A 208 -23.07 2.00 18.43
N GLU A 209 -23.79 2.24 17.33
CA GLU A 209 -23.33 3.06 16.20
C GLU A 209 -23.05 4.51 16.62
N SER A 210 -23.99 5.14 17.33
CA SER A 210 -23.86 6.53 17.80
C SER A 210 -22.75 6.66 18.85
N PHE A 211 -22.60 5.67 19.73
CA PHE A 211 -21.52 5.62 20.71
C PHE A 211 -20.16 5.50 20.05
N ALA A 212 -20.05 4.63 19.05
CA ALA A 212 -18.83 4.45 18.29
C ALA A 212 -18.45 5.70 17.48
N ASP A 213 -19.42 6.46 16.98
CA ASP A 213 -19.21 7.73 16.28
C ASP A 213 -18.62 8.80 17.22
N ILE A 214 -19.15 8.89 18.45
CA ILE A 214 -18.67 9.86 19.45
C ILE A 214 -17.23 9.56 19.90
N TYR A 215 -16.86 8.28 19.94
CA TYR A 215 -15.50 7.85 20.31
C TYR A 215 -14.46 8.02 19.20
N ALA A 216 -14.90 8.15 17.95
CA ALA A 216 -14.05 8.12 16.76
C ALA A 216 -13.55 9.52 16.31
#